data_AF-A0A8I3WQ63-F1
#
_entry.id   AF-A0A8I3WQ63-F1
#
_cell.length_a   1.000
_cell.length_b   1.000
_cell.length_c   1.000
_cell.angle_alpha   90.00
_cell.angle_beta   90.00
_cell.angle_gamma   90.00
#
_symmetry.space_group_name_H-M   'P 1'
#
loop_
_entity.id
_entity.type
_entity.pdbx_description
1 polymer ?
#
loop_
_entity_poly.entity_id
_entity_poly.type
_entity_poly.pdbx_seq_one_letter_code
_entity_poly.pdbx_strand_id
1 'polypeptide(L)'
;MDCTADELVFLLPSALVISRRLKMKKPEPLILRGGVVLCHQRGAAPGCTATATRCPRAASPGSGRLESETTQMGDLVEDEEWEKENCTMMERERALQELEEETARLEKKNETLVHSITELQRKLTRKSQKITNCEQSTPDGASEEIKVKLQQLEASCARQEKELLKVMKDYAFVTQLCEDQAFCIKKYQETLRKTEEDLEARFLERETSKLVSMNSVEKEHTSQNNEGMPTHKTAVLFSKKIFCCLFFITLFFIRLLSYMFFHVRFINPDLLINVLPRVLSRSILWKLRCIFFPSLTLETEDMLPH
;
A
#
# COMPACT_ATOMS: atom_id res chain seq x y z
N MET A 1 25.05 34.79 6.80
CA MET A 1 24.08 34.03 7.62
C MET A 1 24.33 32.58 7.30
N ASP A 2 25.14 31.98 8.17
CA ASP A 2 25.70 30.64 8.01
C ASP A 2 24.61 29.59 8.17
N CYS A 3 24.48 28.70 7.18
CA CYS A 3 23.71 27.46 7.33
C CYS A 3 24.72 26.30 7.40
N THR A 4 24.86 25.79 8.62
CA THR A 4 25.65 24.64 9.03
C THR A 4 25.26 23.36 8.30
N ALA A 5 26.26 22.59 7.88
CA ALA A 5 26.17 21.41 7.02
C ALA A 5 25.71 20.11 7.70
N ASP A 6 24.92 20.17 8.79
CA ASP A 6 24.64 18.99 9.64
C ASP A 6 23.23 18.38 9.52
N GLU A 7 22.38 18.83 8.58
CA GLU A 7 21.01 18.29 8.44
C GLU A 7 20.75 17.44 7.17
N LEU A 8 21.78 17.04 6.44
CA LEU A 8 21.63 16.32 5.16
C LEU A 8 21.59 14.78 5.25
N VAL A 9 21.52 14.19 6.45
CA VAL A 9 21.63 12.72 6.62
C VAL A 9 20.28 11.99 6.80
N PHE A 10 19.15 12.69 6.99
CA PHE A 10 17.89 12.02 7.39
C PHE A 10 16.81 11.80 6.31
N LEU A 11 16.99 12.24 5.06
CA LEU A 11 15.88 12.23 4.08
C LEU A 11 16.02 11.28 2.87
N LEU A 12 17.02 10.40 2.85
CA LEU A 12 17.24 9.50 1.71
C LEU A 12 16.43 8.17 1.69
N PRO A 13 15.91 7.59 2.80
CA PRO A 13 15.14 6.34 2.70
C PRO A 13 13.66 6.52 2.32
N SER A 14 13.06 7.70 2.55
CA SER A 14 11.60 7.86 2.50
C SER A 14 11.03 8.02 1.07
N ALA A 15 11.86 8.46 0.11
CA ALA A 15 11.40 8.72 -1.26
C ALA A 15 11.12 7.45 -2.08
N LEU A 16 11.72 6.30 -1.73
CA LEU A 16 11.58 5.07 -2.52
C LEU A 16 10.27 4.30 -2.24
N VAL A 17 9.59 4.59 -1.12
CA VAL A 17 8.39 3.84 -0.69
C VAL A 17 7.09 4.41 -1.27
N ILE A 18 7.06 5.71 -1.57
CA ILE A 18 5.82 6.38 -2.00
C ILE A 18 5.47 6.08 -3.48
N SER A 19 6.46 5.79 -4.32
CA SER A 19 6.23 5.58 -5.75
C SER A 19 5.54 4.25 -6.12
N ARG A 20 5.38 3.30 -5.19
CA ARG A 20 4.71 2.00 -5.45
C ARG A 20 3.22 1.96 -5.11
N ARG A 21 2.63 2.99 -4.48
CA ARG A 21 1.22 2.96 -4.04
C ARG A 21 0.20 3.64 -4.95
N LEU A 22 0.60 4.24 -6.08
CA LEU A 22 -0.29 5.06 -6.92
C LEU A 22 -0.72 4.42 -8.25
N LYS A 23 -0.67 3.08 -8.39
CA LYS A 23 -1.06 2.44 -9.65
C LYS A 23 -1.88 1.18 -9.40
N MET A 24 -3.18 1.37 -9.14
CA MET A 24 -4.29 0.44 -9.48
C MET A 24 -5.61 1.08 -8.99
N LYS A 25 -6.29 1.85 -9.84
CA LYS A 25 -7.73 2.12 -9.69
C LYS A 25 -8.35 2.12 -11.09
N LYS A 26 -9.11 1.06 -11.40
CA LYS A 26 -10.01 0.94 -12.57
C LYS A 26 -11.45 0.75 -12.05
N PRO A 27 -12.47 1.09 -12.85
CA PRO A 27 -13.77 1.58 -12.37
C PRO A 27 -14.84 0.50 -12.20
N GLU A 28 -15.82 0.79 -11.33
CA GLU A 28 -17.04 0.02 -11.08
C GLU A 28 -18.02 0.06 -12.27
N PRO A 29 -18.85 -0.98 -12.46
CA PRO A 29 -19.89 -1.02 -13.47
C PRO A 29 -21.22 -0.41 -13.02
N LEU A 30 -21.93 0.15 -14.00
CA LEU A 30 -23.22 0.81 -13.93
C LEU A 30 -24.36 -0.14 -13.51
N ILE A 31 -25.08 0.23 -12.44
CA ILE A 31 -26.35 -0.40 -12.04
C ILE A 31 -27.49 0.29 -12.81
N LEU A 32 -28.16 -0.46 -13.68
CA LEU A 32 -29.41 -0.06 -14.30
C LEU A 32 -30.59 -0.44 -13.40
N ARG A 33 -31.30 0.56 -12.90
CA ARG A 33 -32.62 0.46 -12.28
C ARG A 33 -33.68 0.10 -13.33
N GLY A 34 -34.56 -0.83 -13.00
CA GLY A 34 -35.86 -1.02 -13.64
C GLY A 34 -36.79 -1.79 -12.70
N GLY A 35 -37.69 -1.07 -12.02
CA GLY A 35 -38.76 -1.68 -11.22
C GLY A 35 -40.03 -1.88 -12.03
N VAL A 36 -41.01 -2.57 -11.43
CA VAL A 36 -42.48 -2.32 -11.42
C VAL A 36 -43.19 -3.65 -11.11
N VAL A 37 -43.65 -3.84 -9.87
CA VAL A 37 -45.05 -3.77 -9.37
C VAL A 37 -45.78 -5.13 -9.39
N LEU A 38 -46.03 -5.62 -8.17
CA LEU A 38 -47.08 -6.57 -7.83
C LEU A 38 -48.44 -5.84 -7.75
N CYS A 39 -49.50 -6.44 -8.31
CA CYS A 39 -50.90 -6.26 -7.90
C CYS A 39 -51.56 -7.66 -7.91
N HIS A 40 -51.98 -8.20 -6.76
CA HIS A 40 -53.39 -8.31 -6.29
C HIS A 40 -54.28 -9.21 -7.19
N GLN A 41 -55.16 -10.12 -6.75
CA GLN A 41 -55.68 -10.54 -5.45
C GLN A 41 -56.60 -11.78 -5.69
N ARG A 42 -56.77 -12.66 -4.68
CA ARG A 42 -57.94 -13.52 -4.33
C ARG A 42 -58.86 -14.14 -5.41
N GLY A 43 -59.12 -15.45 -5.23
CA GLY A 43 -60.51 -15.91 -4.99
C GLY A 43 -60.97 -17.22 -5.66
N ALA A 44 -61.41 -18.15 -4.79
CA ALA A 44 -62.48 -19.15 -4.96
C ALA A 44 -62.25 -20.48 -5.75
N ALA A 45 -62.59 -21.58 -5.07
CA ALA A 45 -62.96 -22.90 -5.61
C ALA A 45 -64.51 -22.99 -5.76
N PRO A 46 -65.17 -24.15 -6.06
CA PRO A 46 -64.82 -25.34 -6.86
C PRO A 46 -65.93 -25.70 -7.91
N GLY A 47 -65.77 -26.76 -8.71
CA GLY A 47 -66.87 -27.29 -9.54
C GLY A 47 -66.61 -28.56 -10.38
N CYS A 48 -67.07 -29.69 -9.85
CA CYS A 48 -67.66 -30.92 -10.42
C CYS A 48 -67.48 -31.40 -11.89
N THR A 49 -67.17 -32.72 -11.96
CA THR A 49 -67.76 -33.82 -12.79
C THR A 49 -67.59 -33.84 -14.32
N ALA A 50 -67.04 -34.93 -14.87
CA ALA A 50 -67.81 -36.09 -15.40
C ALA A 50 -67.02 -36.94 -16.43
N THR A 51 -66.83 -38.21 -16.09
CA THR A 51 -66.99 -39.46 -16.88
C THR A 51 -66.95 -39.45 -18.42
N ALA A 52 -66.19 -40.39 -19.02
CA ALA A 52 -66.73 -41.47 -19.87
C ALA A 52 -65.65 -42.48 -20.38
N THR A 53 -65.70 -43.69 -19.81
CA THR A 53 -65.82 -45.02 -20.45
C THR A 53 -65.34 -45.23 -21.90
N ARG A 54 -64.48 -46.26 -22.16
CA ARG A 54 -64.87 -47.58 -22.73
C ARG A 54 -63.66 -48.51 -23.04
N CYS A 55 -63.88 -49.81 -22.81
CA CYS A 55 -62.98 -50.97 -22.92
C CYS A 55 -62.42 -51.31 -24.33
N PRO A 56 -61.33 -52.10 -24.42
CA PRO A 56 -60.93 -52.81 -25.64
C PRO A 56 -61.37 -54.28 -25.67
N ARG A 57 -61.42 -54.87 -26.88
CA ARG A 57 -61.75 -56.29 -27.13
C ARG A 57 -60.64 -56.94 -27.96
N ALA A 58 -60.17 -58.08 -27.44
CA ALA A 58 -59.54 -59.24 -28.08
C ALA A 58 -58.24 -59.05 -28.90
N ALA A 59 -57.12 -59.50 -28.32
CA ALA A 59 -55.85 -59.75 -29.00
C ALA A 59 -55.71 -61.22 -29.46
N SER A 60 -55.14 -61.42 -30.65
CA SER A 60 -54.63 -62.70 -31.18
C SER A 60 -53.18 -62.94 -30.72
N PRO A 61 -52.69 -64.20 -30.76
CA PRO A 61 -51.45 -64.64 -30.11
C PRO A 61 -50.19 -64.25 -30.93
N GLY A 62 -49.97 -62.94 -31.05
CA GLY A 62 -48.66 -62.32 -31.16
C GLY A 62 -48.42 -61.30 -30.05
N SER A 63 -49.40 -61.14 -29.15
CA SER A 63 -49.48 -60.06 -28.16
C SER A 63 -48.63 -60.26 -26.92
N GLY A 64 -48.35 -61.49 -26.50
CA GLY A 64 -47.73 -61.73 -25.18
C GLY A 64 -46.33 -61.13 -25.00
N ARG A 65 -45.58 -60.90 -26.08
CA ARG A 65 -44.25 -60.27 -26.02
C ARG A 65 -44.30 -58.74 -26.15
N LEU A 66 -45.21 -58.23 -26.99
CA LEU A 66 -45.42 -56.79 -27.13
C LEU A 66 -46.20 -56.21 -25.95
N GLU A 67 -47.15 -56.95 -25.38
CA GLU A 67 -47.88 -56.58 -24.17
C GLU A 67 -47.00 -56.64 -22.93
N SER A 68 -46.05 -57.58 -22.83
CA SER A 68 -45.08 -57.58 -21.72
C SER A 68 -44.09 -56.42 -21.83
N GLU A 69 -43.66 -56.05 -23.06
CA GLU A 69 -42.76 -54.92 -23.29
C GLU A 69 -43.47 -53.56 -23.14
N THR A 70 -44.75 -53.43 -23.51
CA THR A 70 -45.52 -52.19 -23.27
C THR A 70 -45.97 -52.03 -21.82
N THR A 71 -46.31 -53.11 -21.11
CA THR A 71 -46.59 -53.04 -19.67
C THR A 71 -45.32 -52.75 -18.87
N GLN A 72 -44.19 -53.37 -19.24
CA GLN A 72 -42.89 -53.10 -18.62
C GLN A 72 -42.41 -51.67 -18.90
N MET A 73 -42.59 -51.16 -20.12
CA MET A 73 -42.26 -49.76 -20.45
C MET A 73 -43.26 -48.78 -19.83
N GLY A 74 -44.51 -49.16 -19.61
CA GLY A 74 -45.50 -48.38 -18.85
C GLY A 74 -45.14 -48.27 -17.37
N ASP A 75 -44.90 -49.41 -16.70
CA ASP A 75 -44.50 -49.44 -15.28
C ASP A 75 -43.16 -48.74 -15.04
N LEU A 76 -42.17 -48.89 -15.94
CA LEU A 76 -40.88 -48.17 -15.84
C LEU A 76 -41.04 -46.65 -16.03
N VAL A 77 -41.92 -46.22 -16.93
CA VAL A 77 -42.16 -44.78 -17.19
C VAL A 77 -42.99 -44.16 -16.06
N GLU A 78 -43.97 -44.88 -15.51
CA GLU A 78 -44.74 -44.44 -14.34
C GLU A 78 -43.87 -44.40 -13.07
N ASP A 79 -42.99 -45.37 -12.85
CA ASP A 79 -42.02 -45.35 -11.75
C ASP A 79 -41.01 -44.20 -11.90
N GLU A 80 -40.47 -43.94 -13.09
CA GLU A 80 -39.58 -42.80 -13.34
C GLU A 80 -40.31 -41.45 -13.17
N GLU A 81 -41.57 -41.35 -13.56
CA GLU A 81 -42.40 -40.14 -13.37
C GLU A 81 -42.75 -39.93 -11.90
N TRP A 82 -43.07 -41.01 -11.17
CA TRP A 82 -43.33 -41.00 -9.73
C TRP A 82 -42.10 -40.61 -8.92
N GLU A 83 -40.92 -41.14 -9.27
CA GLU A 83 -39.65 -40.74 -8.65
C GLU A 83 -39.34 -39.26 -8.89
N LYS A 84 -39.60 -38.76 -10.10
CA LYS A 84 -39.41 -37.35 -10.44
C LYS A 84 -40.40 -36.45 -9.70
N GLU A 85 -41.68 -36.82 -9.65
CA GLU A 85 -42.69 -36.07 -8.90
C GLU A 85 -42.33 -36.04 -7.40
N ASN A 86 -41.94 -37.17 -6.83
CA ASN A 86 -41.49 -37.28 -5.44
C ASN A 86 -40.24 -36.42 -5.16
N CYS A 87 -39.27 -36.38 -6.07
CA CYS A 87 -38.13 -35.46 -5.98
C CYS A 87 -38.60 -34.00 -5.96
N THR A 88 -39.51 -33.59 -6.85
CA THR A 88 -40.03 -32.22 -6.86
C THR A 88 -40.91 -31.92 -5.65
N MET A 89 -41.60 -32.91 -5.09
CA MET A 89 -42.41 -32.79 -3.88
C MET A 89 -41.52 -32.54 -2.67
N MET A 90 -40.45 -33.33 -2.52
CA MET A 90 -39.46 -33.15 -1.45
C MET A 90 -38.73 -31.81 -1.55
N GLU A 91 -38.42 -31.33 -2.76
CA GLU A 91 -37.85 -29.99 -2.96
C GLU A 91 -38.81 -28.87 -2.53
N ARG A 92 -40.10 -29.00 -2.85
CA ARG A 92 -41.14 -28.05 -2.41
C ARG A 92 -41.35 -28.08 -0.90
N GLU A 93 -41.38 -29.27 -0.31
CA GLU A 93 -41.50 -29.44 1.14
C GLU A 93 -40.31 -28.81 1.88
N ARG A 94 -39.09 -29.01 1.37
CA ARG A 94 -37.90 -28.35 1.92
C ARG A 94 -37.98 -26.83 1.82
N ALA A 95 -38.43 -26.29 0.68
CA ALA A 95 -38.60 -24.86 0.51
C ALA A 95 -39.69 -24.29 1.43
N LEU A 96 -40.77 -25.03 1.67
CA LEU A 96 -41.82 -24.65 2.63
C LEU A 96 -41.27 -24.64 4.06
N GLN A 97 -40.52 -25.67 4.44
CA GLN A 97 -39.91 -25.75 5.77
C GLN A 97 -38.93 -24.58 6.01
N GLU A 98 -38.09 -24.24 5.01
CA GLU A 98 -37.21 -23.08 5.10
C GLU A 98 -38.00 -21.77 5.26
N LEU A 99 -39.10 -21.60 4.51
CA LEU A 99 -39.97 -20.43 4.65
C LEU A 99 -40.66 -20.36 6.02
N GLU A 100 -41.07 -21.48 6.60
CA GLU A 100 -41.65 -21.55 7.94
C GLU A 100 -40.63 -21.14 9.02
N GLU A 101 -39.39 -21.64 8.93
CA GLU A 101 -38.29 -21.27 9.83
C GLU A 101 -37.92 -19.78 9.71
N GLU A 102 -37.87 -19.25 8.49
CA GLU A 102 -37.68 -17.82 8.22
C GLU A 102 -38.80 -16.97 8.83
N THR A 103 -40.05 -17.43 8.68
CA THR A 103 -41.24 -16.73 9.20
C THR A 103 -41.22 -16.70 10.73
N ALA A 104 -40.97 -17.84 11.39
CA ALA A 104 -40.85 -17.91 12.85
C ALA A 104 -39.72 -17.01 13.38
N ARG A 105 -38.59 -16.94 12.65
CA ARG A 105 -37.47 -16.08 13.03
C ARG A 105 -37.81 -14.59 12.85
N LEU A 106 -38.52 -14.22 11.79
CA LEU A 106 -38.99 -12.85 11.57
C LEU A 106 -40.03 -12.45 12.62
N GLU A 107 -40.94 -13.35 12.99
CA GLU A 107 -41.94 -13.12 14.02
C GLU A 107 -41.28 -12.80 15.37
N LYS A 108 -40.29 -13.60 15.80
CA LYS A 108 -39.52 -13.33 17.02
C LYS A 108 -38.79 -11.97 16.99
N LYS A 109 -38.23 -11.58 15.83
CA LYS A 109 -37.62 -10.24 15.66
C LYS A 109 -38.67 -9.14 15.76
N ASN A 110 -39.85 -9.36 15.17
CA ASN A 110 -40.96 -8.42 15.21
C ASN A 110 -41.48 -8.23 16.64
N GLU A 111 -41.68 -9.31 17.40
CA GLU A 111 -42.04 -9.25 18.83
C GLU A 111 -41.02 -8.44 19.65
N THR A 112 -39.73 -8.67 19.40
CA THR A 112 -38.63 -7.93 20.07
C THR A 112 -38.68 -6.45 19.73
N LEU A 113 -38.90 -6.10 18.45
CA LEU A 113 -39.03 -4.73 18.00
C LEU A 113 -40.26 -4.05 18.60
N VAL A 114 -41.42 -4.73 18.62
CA VAL A 114 -42.64 -4.24 19.26
C VAL A 114 -42.40 -3.97 20.74
N HIS A 115 -41.74 -4.89 21.46
CA HIS A 115 -41.36 -4.66 22.85
C HIS A 115 -40.43 -3.44 23.02
N SER A 116 -39.41 -3.30 22.17
CA SER A 116 -38.51 -2.13 22.19
C SER A 116 -39.24 -0.82 21.88
N ILE A 117 -40.16 -0.82 20.91
CA ILE A 117 -40.95 0.35 20.54
C ILE A 117 -41.85 0.76 21.71
N THR A 118 -42.56 -0.19 22.33
CA THR A 118 -43.40 0.11 23.49
C THR A 118 -42.59 0.62 24.68
N GLU A 119 -41.37 0.12 24.90
CA GLU A 119 -40.47 0.62 25.92
C GLU A 119 -39.99 2.06 25.62
N LEU A 120 -39.60 2.34 24.38
CA LEU A 120 -39.19 3.68 23.94
C LEU A 120 -40.36 4.67 24.04
N GLN A 121 -41.56 4.27 23.65
CA GLN A 121 -42.78 5.07 23.81
C GLN A 121 -43.04 5.37 25.30
N ARG A 122 -42.88 4.40 26.19
CA ARG A 122 -43.00 4.60 27.66
C ARG A 122 -41.92 5.54 28.21
N LYS A 123 -40.70 5.46 27.71
CA LYS A 123 -39.60 6.38 28.07
C LYS A 123 -39.89 7.80 27.58
N LEU A 124 -40.45 7.93 26.38
CA LEU A 124 -40.86 9.21 25.79
C LEU A 124 -41.98 9.86 26.61
N THR A 125 -43.04 9.11 26.94
CA THR A 125 -44.17 9.64 27.73
C THR A 125 -43.74 10.04 29.14
N ARG A 126 -42.89 9.24 29.80
CA ARG A 126 -42.28 9.61 31.10
C ARG A 126 -41.42 10.86 31.01
N LYS A 127 -40.59 11.01 29.96
CA LYS A 127 -39.80 12.22 29.74
C LYS A 127 -40.68 13.43 29.48
N SER A 128 -41.71 13.30 28.65
CA SER A 128 -42.66 14.36 28.34
C SER A 128 -43.39 14.83 29.59
N GLN A 129 -43.94 13.92 30.41
CA GLN A 129 -44.55 14.29 31.70
C GLN A 129 -43.55 14.97 32.64
N LYS A 130 -42.29 14.48 32.70
CA LYS A 130 -41.25 15.11 33.51
C LYS A 130 -40.91 16.51 33.02
N ILE A 131 -40.92 16.77 31.71
CA ILE A 131 -40.69 18.09 31.11
C ILE A 131 -41.89 19.00 31.40
N THR A 132 -43.13 18.55 31.22
CA THR A 132 -44.34 19.33 31.54
C THR A 132 -44.40 19.72 33.03
N ASN A 133 -43.94 18.83 33.93
CA ASN A 133 -43.84 19.11 35.36
C ASN A 133 -42.65 20.03 35.72
N CYS A 134 -41.61 20.10 34.89
CA CYS A 134 -40.42 20.91 35.12
C CYS A 134 -40.51 22.30 34.45
N GLU A 135 -41.32 22.45 33.41
CA GLU A 135 -41.59 23.71 32.71
C GLU A 135 -42.43 24.70 33.56
N GLN A 136 -43.06 24.19 34.63
CA GLN A 136 -43.58 25.03 35.73
C GLN A 136 -42.49 25.63 36.63
N SER A 137 -41.20 25.28 36.43
CA SER A 137 -40.07 25.86 37.15
C SER A 137 -38.93 26.27 36.19
N THR A 138 -38.97 27.55 35.75
CA THR A 138 -37.86 28.39 35.23
C THR A 138 -37.12 27.96 33.93
N PRO A 139 -37.47 28.55 32.75
CA PRO A 139 -36.82 28.30 31.46
C PRO A 139 -35.71 29.30 31.03
N ASP A 140 -35.55 30.44 31.71
CA ASP A 140 -34.90 31.63 31.11
C ASP A 140 -33.34 31.60 31.13
N GLY A 141 -32.73 31.09 32.21
CA GLY A 141 -31.27 31.11 32.38
C GLY A 141 -30.49 30.12 31.50
N ALA A 142 -31.08 28.97 31.16
CA ALA A 142 -30.42 27.94 30.35
C ALA A 142 -30.33 28.32 28.85
N SER A 143 -31.26 29.16 28.38
CA SER A 143 -31.31 29.63 26.99
C SER A 143 -30.16 30.60 26.68
N GLU A 144 -29.90 31.56 27.58
CA GLU A 144 -28.83 32.54 27.41
C GLU A 144 -27.43 31.91 27.52
N GLU A 145 -27.24 30.92 28.39
CA GLU A 145 -25.97 30.18 28.48
C GLU A 145 -25.63 29.46 27.15
N ILE A 146 -26.63 28.85 26.50
CA ILE A 146 -26.44 28.17 25.22
C ILE A 146 -26.09 29.17 24.12
N LYS A 147 -26.73 30.34 24.10
CA LYS A 147 -26.47 31.40 23.13
C LYS A 147 -25.05 31.98 23.25
N VAL A 148 -24.57 32.19 24.48
CA VAL A 148 -23.19 32.64 24.72
C VAL A 148 -22.18 31.58 24.28
N LYS A 149 -22.43 30.30 24.59
CA LYS A 149 -21.58 29.18 24.13
C LYS A 149 -21.53 29.07 22.61
N LEU A 150 -22.66 29.31 21.93
CA LEU A 150 -22.73 29.32 20.47
C LEU A 150 -21.84 30.43 19.88
N GLN A 151 -21.97 31.65 20.38
CA GLN A 151 -21.14 32.79 19.93
C GLN A 151 -19.65 32.56 20.20
N GLN A 152 -19.31 31.97 21.35
CA GLN A 152 -17.93 31.62 21.67
C GLN A 152 -17.36 30.56 20.71
N LEU A 153 -18.16 29.54 20.38
CA LEU A 153 -17.76 28.50 19.42
C LEU A 153 -17.59 29.08 18.01
N GLU A 154 -18.48 29.98 17.59
CA GLU A 154 -18.39 30.67 16.30
C GLU A 154 -17.11 31.51 16.19
N ALA A 155 -16.78 32.29 17.23
CA ALA A 155 -15.53 33.05 17.29
C ALA A 155 -14.28 32.15 17.28
N SER A 156 -14.34 30.99 17.94
CA SER A 156 -13.27 29.99 17.90
C SER A 156 -13.12 29.37 16.51
N CYS A 157 -14.23 29.08 15.83
CA CYS A 157 -14.24 28.53 14.47
C CYS A 157 -13.61 29.51 13.48
N ALA A 158 -14.02 30.79 13.53
CA ALA A 158 -13.45 31.85 12.70
C ALA A 158 -11.93 32.02 12.93
N ARG A 159 -11.47 31.90 14.19
CA ARG A 159 -10.04 31.92 14.52
C ARG A 159 -9.31 30.73 13.91
N GLN A 160 -9.89 29.53 14.01
CA GLN A 160 -9.28 28.30 13.48
C GLN A 160 -9.21 28.31 11.95
N GLU A 161 -10.24 28.80 11.27
CA GLU A 161 -10.25 28.96 9.81
C GLU A 161 -9.14 29.91 9.33
N LYS A 162 -8.91 31.02 10.04
CA LYS A 162 -7.82 31.95 9.73
C LYS A 162 -6.44 31.30 9.86
N GLU A 163 -6.21 30.54 10.94
CA GLU A 163 -4.95 29.81 11.12
C GLU A 163 -4.78 28.72 10.06
N LEU A 164 -5.86 28.02 9.69
CA LEU A 164 -5.83 27.02 8.63
C LEU A 164 -5.47 27.65 7.28
N LEU A 165 -6.03 28.81 6.94
CA LEU A 165 -5.67 29.54 5.72
C LEU A 165 -4.20 29.94 5.69
N LYS A 166 -3.63 30.35 6.83
CA LYS A 166 -2.19 30.64 6.95
C LYS A 166 -1.36 29.38 6.70
N VAL A 167 -1.70 28.27 7.36
CA VAL A 167 -1.01 26.98 7.18
C VAL A 167 -1.10 26.50 5.72
N MET A 168 -2.25 26.64 5.07
CA MET A 168 -2.42 26.28 3.66
C MET A 168 -1.53 27.13 2.75
N LYS A 169 -1.41 28.42 3.03
CA LYS A 169 -0.51 29.31 2.28
C LYS A 169 0.96 28.94 2.48
N ASP A 170 1.37 28.69 3.73
CA ASP A 170 2.74 28.28 4.06
C ASP A 170 3.08 26.92 3.41
N TYR A 171 2.13 25.97 3.40
CA TYR A 171 2.28 24.68 2.73
C TYR A 171 2.43 24.82 1.21
N ALA A 172 1.62 25.68 0.58
CA ALA A 172 1.75 25.96 -0.85
C ALA A 172 3.13 26.57 -1.19
N PHE A 173 3.62 27.47 -0.34
CA PHE A 173 4.95 28.06 -0.49
C PHE A 173 6.06 27.01 -0.35
N VAL A 174 5.99 26.13 0.66
CA VAL A 174 6.95 25.03 0.82
C VAL A 174 6.91 24.07 -0.38
N THR A 175 5.72 23.81 -0.92
CA THR A 175 5.58 22.96 -2.11
C THR A 175 6.33 23.57 -3.31
N GLN A 176 6.17 24.87 -3.55
CA GLN A 176 6.90 25.57 -4.62
C GLN A 176 8.41 25.51 -4.40
N LEU A 177 8.89 25.74 -3.18
CA LEU A 177 10.32 25.63 -2.86
C LEU A 177 10.88 24.24 -3.15
N CYS A 178 10.12 23.18 -2.83
CA CYS A 178 10.50 21.82 -3.13
C CYS A 178 10.61 21.57 -4.65
N GLU A 179 9.70 22.13 -5.45
CA GLU A 179 9.75 22.05 -6.91
C GLU A 179 11.00 22.77 -7.46
N ASP A 180 11.27 23.97 -6.98
CA ASP A 180 12.43 24.78 -7.39
C ASP A 180 13.74 24.07 -7.01
N GLN A 181 13.81 23.48 -5.82
CA GLN A 181 14.97 22.70 -5.37
C GLN A 181 15.16 21.43 -6.21
N ALA A 182 14.07 20.72 -6.54
CA ALA A 182 14.13 19.54 -7.41
C ALA A 182 14.64 19.92 -8.81
N PHE A 183 14.22 21.06 -9.34
CA PHE A 183 14.72 21.60 -10.60
C PHE A 183 16.22 21.92 -10.53
N CYS A 184 16.68 22.59 -9.46
CA CYS A 184 18.09 22.88 -9.23
C CYS A 184 18.94 21.60 -9.18
N ILE A 185 18.51 20.60 -8.41
CA ILE A 185 19.21 19.30 -8.30
C ILE A 185 19.32 18.65 -9.68
N LYS A 186 18.23 18.63 -10.46
CA LYS A 186 18.23 18.07 -11.81
C LYS A 186 19.23 18.77 -12.72
N LYS A 187 19.36 20.10 -12.60
CA LYS A 187 20.35 20.87 -13.37
C LYS A 187 21.78 20.52 -12.97
N TYR A 188 22.08 20.42 -11.68
CA TYR A 188 23.40 19.99 -11.22
C TYR A 188 23.75 18.58 -11.69
N GLN A 189 22.80 17.64 -11.64
CA GLN A 189 23.00 16.28 -12.14
C GLN A 189 23.26 16.23 -13.65
N GLU A 190 22.57 17.08 -14.43
CA GLU A 190 22.80 17.22 -15.87
C GLU A 190 24.21 17.77 -16.17
N THR A 191 24.62 18.83 -15.48
CA THR A 191 25.96 19.39 -15.62
C THR A 191 27.05 18.39 -15.24
N LEU A 192 26.87 17.68 -14.11
CA LEU A 192 27.84 16.68 -13.65
C LEU A 192 28.03 15.57 -14.69
N ARG A 193 26.94 15.05 -15.25
CA ARG A 193 26.99 14.04 -16.31
C ARG A 193 27.73 14.53 -17.55
N LYS A 194 27.44 15.76 -17.99
CA LYS A 194 28.14 16.38 -19.13
C LYS A 194 29.64 16.50 -18.87
N THR A 195 30.05 16.91 -17.66
CA THR A 195 31.47 17.01 -17.32
C THR A 195 32.18 15.66 -17.26
N GLU A 196 31.47 14.60 -16.86
CA GLU A 196 31.97 13.23 -16.86
C GLU A 196 32.17 12.72 -18.29
N GLU A 197 31.17 12.91 -19.16
CA GLU A 197 31.25 12.60 -20.59
C GLU A 197 32.42 13.36 -21.28
N ASP A 198 32.60 14.65 -21.00
CA ASP A 198 33.71 15.46 -21.52
C ASP A 198 35.09 15.01 -20.99
N LEU A 199 35.15 14.44 -19.77
CA LEU A 199 36.39 13.88 -19.22
C LEU A 199 36.73 12.54 -19.88
N GLU A 200 35.74 11.68 -20.09
CA GLU A 200 35.91 10.41 -20.82
C GLU A 200 36.34 10.66 -22.27
N ALA A 201 35.71 11.60 -22.97
CA ALA A 201 36.08 11.98 -24.33
C ALA A 201 37.52 12.48 -24.43
N ARG A 202 37.95 13.36 -23.51
CA ARG A 202 39.34 13.85 -23.45
C ARG A 202 40.34 12.76 -23.08
N PHE A 203 39.95 11.79 -22.26
CA PHE A 203 40.80 10.64 -21.95
C PHE A 203 41.01 9.76 -23.18
N LEU A 204 39.92 9.44 -23.91
CA LEU A 204 39.99 8.70 -25.16
C LEU A 204 40.84 9.42 -26.22
N GLU A 205 40.65 10.74 -26.39
CA GLU A 205 41.45 11.56 -27.32
C GLU A 205 42.95 11.54 -26.98
N ARG A 206 43.30 11.53 -25.68
CA ARG A 206 44.69 11.43 -25.24
C ARG A 206 45.29 10.06 -25.56
N GLU A 207 44.54 8.98 -25.33
CA GLU A 207 44.98 7.63 -25.66
C GLU A 207 45.08 7.41 -27.18
N THR A 208 44.15 7.94 -27.99
CA THR A 208 44.25 7.88 -29.46
C THR A 208 45.42 8.71 -29.98
N SER A 209 45.66 9.90 -29.44
CA SER A 209 46.84 10.73 -29.80
C SER A 209 48.15 10.03 -29.47
N LYS A 210 48.19 9.31 -28.34
CA LYS A 210 49.35 8.51 -27.93
C LYS A 210 49.57 7.31 -28.85
N LEU A 211 48.52 6.60 -29.26
CA LEU A 211 48.63 5.51 -30.25
C LEU A 211 49.12 6.05 -31.60
N VAL A 212 48.59 7.18 -32.06
CA VAL A 212 49.00 7.83 -33.31
C VAL A 212 50.48 8.24 -33.26
N SER A 213 50.96 8.79 -32.14
CA SER A 213 52.38 9.13 -32.00
C SER A 213 53.27 7.90 -31.88
N MET A 214 52.83 6.83 -31.21
CA MET A 214 53.59 5.57 -31.17
C MET A 214 53.69 4.93 -32.56
N ASN A 215 52.64 5.02 -33.39
CA ASN A 215 52.68 4.56 -34.78
C ASN A 215 53.61 5.40 -35.68
N SER A 216 53.85 6.67 -35.36
CA SER A 216 54.86 7.48 -36.07
C SER A 216 56.27 7.13 -35.61
N VAL A 217 56.45 6.93 -34.31
CA VAL A 217 57.71 6.49 -33.69
C VAL A 217 58.09 5.09 -34.17
N GLU A 218 57.15 4.15 -34.35
CA GLU A 218 57.42 2.81 -34.89
C GLU A 218 57.88 2.84 -36.36
N LYS A 219 57.35 3.76 -37.17
CA LYS A 219 57.86 4.05 -38.52
C LYS A 219 59.28 4.63 -38.51
N GLU A 220 59.71 5.25 -37.43
CA GLU A 220 61.04 5.85 -37.26
C GLU A 220 62.05 4.88 -36.57
N HIS A 221 61.55 4.00 -35.68
CA HIS A 221 62.33 3.08 -34.84
C HIS A 221 62.59 1.70 -35.44
N THR A 222 62.09 1.39 -36.64
CA THR A 222 62.56 0.21 -37.39
C THR A 222 64.08 0.29 -37.71
N SER A 223 64.73 1.44 -37.43
CA SER A 223 66.17 1.66 -37.64
C SER A 223 67.08 1.32 -36.45
N GLN A 224 66.59 1.16 -35.21
CA GLN A 224 67.49 0.90 -34.07
C GLN A 224 66.84 0.02 -33.00
N ASN A 225 67.13 -1.28 -33.10
CA ASN A 225 67.05 -2.20 -31.99
C ASN A 225 68.39 -2.15 -31.24
N ASN A 226 68.34 -2.16 -29.89
CA ASN A 226 68.95 -3.19 -29.05
C ASN A 226 69.06 -2.75 -27.57
N GLU A 227 68.81 -3.74 -26.70
CA GLU A 227 69.20 -3.92 -25.30
C GLU A 227 68.57 -3.10 -24.14
N GLY A 228 67.91 -3.83 -23.23
CA GLY A 228 68.37 -3.85 -21.83
C GLY A 228 67.48 -3.24 -20.73
N MET A 229 67.01 -4.11 -19.82
CA MET A 229 66.60 -3.92 -18.41
C MET A 229 65.14 -3.56 -18.02
N PRO A 230 64.50 -4.35 -17.11
CA PRO A 230 63.16 -4.05 -16.60
C PRO A 230 63.24 -3.02 -15.46
N THR A 231 63.00 -1.75 -15.80
CA THR A 231 63.17 -0.61 -14.89
C THR A 231 61.82 -0.07 -14.41
N HIS A 232 61.58 -0.12 -13.09
CA HIS A 232 60.67 0.72 -12.26
C HIS A 232 59.15 0.80 -12.61
N LYS A 233 58.77 0.81 -13.89
CA LYS A 233 57.42 1.02 -14.42
C LYS A 233 56.47 -0.14 -14.09
N THR A 234 56.97 -1.37 -14.03
CA THR A 234 56.17 -2.56 -13.68
C THR A 234 55.73 -2.53 -12.21
N ALA A 235 56.60 -2.09 -11.30
CA ALA A 235 56.30 -2.01 -9.87
C ALA A 235 55.21 -0.97 -9.53
N VAL A 236 55.21 0.18 -10.22
CA VAL A 236 54.19 1.23 -10.07
C VAL A 236 52.81 0.80 -10.59
N LEU A 237 52.76 -0.04 -11.62
CA LEU A 237 51.49 -0.59 -12.14
C LEU A 237 50.89 -1.64 -11.18
N PHE A 238 51.73 -2.48 -10.59
CA PHE A 238 51.30 -3.42 -9.56
C PHE A 238 50.81 -2.71 -8.29
N SER A 239 51.50 -1.65 -7.84
CA SER A 239 51.06 -0.88 -6.67
C SER A 239 49.74 -0.16 -6.90
N LYS A 240 49.52 0.43 -8.08
CA LYS A 240 48.24 1.06 -8.45
C LYS A 240 47.08 0.05 -8.46
N LYS A 241 47.30 -1.15 -9.00
CA LYS A 241 46.27 -2.20 -9.04
C LYS A 241 45.91 -2.71 -7.66
N ILE A 242 46.91 -2.92 -6.79
CA ILE A 242 46.72 -3.31 -5.40
C ILE A 242 45.98 -2.21 -4.62
N PHE A 243 46.35 -0.95 -4.83
CA PHE A 243 45.69 0.19 -4.19
C PHE A 243 44.21 0.30 -4.58
N CYS A 244 43.89 0.15 -5.87
CA CYS A 244 42.51 0.12 -6.32
C CYS A 244 41.73 -1.03 -5.68
N CYS A 245 42.29 -2.24 -5.62
CA CYS A 245 41.64 -3.38 -4.97
C CYS A 245 41.39 -3.11 -3.47
N LEU A 246 42.38 -2.57 -2.75
CA LEU A 246 42.23 -2.21 -1.34
C LEU A 246 41.17 -1.12 -1.14
N PHE A 247 41.11 -0.15 -2.04
CA PHE A 247 40.09 0.91 -2.02
C PHE A 247 38.68 0.33 -2.22
N PHE A 248 38.48 -0.56 -3.20
CA PHE A 248 37.19 -1.22 -3.42
C PHE A 248 36.79 -2.10 -2.24
N ILE A 249 37.73 -2.85 -1.67
CA ILE A 249 37.51 -3.65 -0.46
C ILE A 249 37.09 -2.74 0.70
N THR A 250 37.76 -1.60 0.88
CA THR A 250 37.43 -0.63 1.93
C THR A 250 36.03 -0.04 1.73
N LEU A 251 35.66 0.36 0.50
CA LEU A 251 34.31 0.85 0.18
C LEU A 251 33.25 -0.22 0.44
N PHE A 252 33.53 -1.47 0.09
CA PHE A 252 32.63 -2.60 0.36
C PHE A 252 32.42 -2.79 1.86
N PHE A 253 33.50 -2.73 2.66
CA PHE A 253 33.40 -2.81 4.12
C PHE A 253 32.63 -1.63 4.72
N ILE A 254 32.85 -0.40 4.25
CA ILE A 254 32.08 0.77 4.72
C ILE A 254 30.59 0.58 4.42
N ARG A 255 30.25 0.08 3.23
CA ARG A 255 28.86 -0.19 2.83
C ARG A 255 28.23 -1.34 3.64
N LEU A 256 28.99 -2.37 3.97
CA LEU A 256 28.52 -3.47 4.81
C LEU A 256 28.32 -3.01 6.26
N LEU A 257 29.26 -2.24 6.80
CA LEU A 257 29.20 -1.67 8.14
C LEU A 257 28.02 -0.70 8.27
N SER A 258 27.75 0.13 7.27
CA SER A 258 26.59 1.03 7.28
C SER A 258 25.27 0.25 7.27
N TYR A 259 25.18 -0.84 6.51
CA TYR A 259 24.01 -1.72 6.50
C TYR A 259 23.79 -2.41 7.85
N MET A 260 24.86 -2.93 8.45
CA MET A 260 24.81 -3.53 9.79
C MET A 260 24.43 -2.50 10.86
N PHE A 261 24.99 -1.31 10.81
CA PHE A 261 24.65 -0.23 11.72
C PHE A 261 23.19 0.19 11.59
N PHE A 262 22.69 0.31 10.36
CA PHE A 262 21.28 0.62 10.09
C PHE A 262 20.34 -0.45 10.64
N HIS A 263 20.66 -1.73 10.44
CA HIS A 263 19.87 -2.84 11.00
C HIS A 263 19.86 -2.87 12.51
N VAL A 264 21.02 -2.66 13.14
CA VAL A 264 21.11 -2.59 14.60
C VAL A 264 20.28 -1.43 15.13
N ARG A 265 20.32 -0.27 14.47
CA ARG A 265 19.50 0.90 14.81
C ARG A 265 18.00 0.66 14.61
N PHE A 266 17.62 -0.10 13.58
CA PHE A 266 16.24 -0.44 13.28
C PHE A 266 15.65 -1.43 14.29
N ILE A 267 16.44 -2.43 14.71
CA ILE A 267 16.02 -3.47 15.66
C ILE A 267 15.97 -2.92 17.09
N ASN A 268 16.98 -2.14 17.50
CA ASN A 268 17.01 -1.54 18.83
C ASN A 268 17.84 -0.23 18.82
N PRO A 269 17.18 0.95 18.77
CA PRO A 269 17.90 2.23 18.75
C PRO A 269 18.66 2.50 20.06
N ASP A 270 18.18 1.98 21.19
CA ASP A 270 18.77 2.19 22.51
C ASP A 270 20.08 1.40 22.70
N LEU A 271 20.26 0.30 21.98
CA LEU A 271 21.48 -0.50 22.06
C LEU A 271 22.72 0.34 21.69
N LEU A 272 22.61 1.16 20.64
CA LEU A 272 23.75 1.96 20.19
C LEU A 272 23.98 3.18 21.08
N ILE A 273 22.92 3.80 21.59
CA ILE A 273 23.01 4.95 22.51
C ILE A 273 23.62 4.53 23.86
N ASN A 274 23.35 3.30 24.31
CA ASN A 274 23.89 2.79 25.58
C ASN A 274 25.31 2.20 25.45
N VAL A 275 25.65 1.60 24.30
CA VAL A 275 26.97 1.00 24.08
C VAL A 275 27.99 2.02 23.59
N LEU A 276 27.59 3.04 22.82
CA LEU A 276 28.51 4.03 22.24
C LEU A 276 29.30 4.82 23.30
N PRO A 277 28.71 5.34 24.40
CA PRO A 277 29.46 5.99 25.48
C PRO A 277 30.38 5.02 26.23
N ARG A 278 30.00 3.74 26.29
CA ARG A 278 30.77 2.69 26.97
C ARG A 278 32.00 2.27 26.16
N VAL A 279 31.87 2.23 24.83
CA VAL A 279 32.97 1.96 23.89
C VAL A 279 33.86 3.19 23.69
N LEU A 280 33.28 4.40 23.69
CA LEU A 280 34.00 5.69 23.69
C LEU A 280 34.45 6.11 25.10
N SER A 281 34.78 5.14 25.96
CA SER A 281 35.30 5.47 27.29
C SER A 281 36.60 6.29 27.15
N ARG A 282 36.83 7.18 28.12
CA ARG A 282 37.94 8.17 28.09
C ARG A 282 39.31 7.53 27.85
N SER A 283 39.52 6.30 28.32
CA SER A 283 40.75 5.52 28.12
C SER A 283 40.89 4.96 26.69
N ILE A 284 39.79 4.52 26.07
CA ILE A 284 39.77 4.04 24.68
C ILE A 284 39.93 5.23 23.73
N LEU A 285 39.31 6.37 24.03
CA LEU A 285 39.41 7.59 23.24
C LEU A 285 40.83 8.17 23.26
N TRP A 286 41.50 8.15 24.42
CA TRP A 286 42.91 8.50 24.53
C TRP A 286 43.82 7.55 23.74
N LYS A 287 43.58 6.23 23.82
CA LYS A 287 44.33 5.23 23.05
C LYS A 287 44.11 5.37 21.54
N LEU A 288 42.89 5.60 21.08
CA LEU A 288 42.59 5.89 19.68
C LEU A 288 43.35 7.14 19.23
N ARG A 289 43.29 8.22 20.02
CA ARG A 289 44.02 9.45 19.73
C ARG A 289 45.51 9.18 19.54
N CYS A 290 46.13 8.39 20.41
CA CYS A 290 47.54 8.02 20.28
C CYS A 290 47.87 7.16 19.04
N ILE A 291 46.90 6.39 18.52
CA ILE A 291 47.09 5.55 17.31
C ILE A 291 46.91 6.38 16.03
N PHE A 292 45.97 7.34 16.02
CA PHE A 292 45.68 8.17 14.84
C PHE A 292 46.64 9.36 14.68
N PHE A 293 47.19 9.91 15.77
CA PHE A 293 48.03 11.10 15.72
C PHE A 293 49.40 10.96 15.01
N PRO A 294 50.11 9.81 15.08
CA PRO A 294 51.38 9.66 14.37
C PRO A 294 51.26 9.79 12.83
N SER A 295 50.06 9.54 12.28
CA SER A 295 49.83 9.53 10.83
C SER A 295 49.23 10.84 10.29
N LEU A 296 48.88 11.80 11.15
CA LEU A 296 48.20 13.05 10.78
C LEU A 296 49.09 14.29 10.94
N THR A 297 50.30 14.15 11.47
CA THR A 297 51.37 15.15 11.35
C THR A 297 52.01 15.07 9.97
N LEU A 298 51.22 15.31 8.93
CA LEU A 298 51.73 15.60 7.59
C LEU A 298 52.12 17.08 7.58
N GLU A 299 53.34 17.35 8.01
CA GLU A 299 54.26 18.34 7.44
C GLU A 299 53.57 19.55 6.77
N THR A 300 53.05 20.47 7.58
CA THR A 300 52.68 21.82 7.13
C THR A 300 53.52 22.83 7.88
N GLU A 301 54.82 22.84 7.61
CA GLU A 301 55.68 23.97 7.97
C GLU A 301 56.92 23.92 7.11
N ASP A 302 56.87 24.63 5.98
CA ASP A 302 57.99 25.39 5.42
C ASP A 302 57.55 26.02 4.09
N MET A 303 56.94 27.22 4.14
CA MET A 303 57.07 28.22 3.07
C MET A 303 56.87 29.65 3.61
N LEU A 304 57.99 30.40 3.56
CA LEU A 304 58.21 31.88 3.52
C LEU A 304 58.31 32.67 4.85
N PRO A 305 59.05 33.81 4.86
CA PRO A 305 60.36 34.09 4.23
C PRO A 305 61.35 34.85 5.13
N HIS A 306 62.62 34.87 4.76
CA HIS A 306 63.58 35.93 5.12
C HIS A 306 63.96 36.73 3.88
#